data_AF-A0A942ELE6-F1
#
_entry.id   AF-A0A942ELE6-F1
#
_cell.length_a   1.000
_cell.length_b   1.000
_cell.length_c   1.000
_cell.angle_alpha   90.00
_cell.angle_beta   90.00
_cell.angle_gamma   90.00
#
_symmetry.space_group_name_H-M   'P 1'
#
loop_
_entity.id
_entity.type
_entity.pdbx_description
1 polymer ?
#
loop_
_entity_poly.entity_id
_entity_poly.type
_entity_poly.pdbx_seq_one_letter_code
_entity_poly.pdbx_strand_id
1 'polypeptide(L)'
;MSQITSRRRASSICTALFLVGLAIVTMSGMWWPGIMLAIGIPLSLRQFLLGRHFDMYVSLFVFCGVFLTVQFDISWQILLPILFVLGAVYILLREFQESREHPEDIEEEDINHEIEETLEEKKAKRRQK
;
A
#
# COMPACT_ATOMS: atom_id res chain seq x y z
N MET A 1 10.43 -8.40 -8.69
CA MET A 1 9.92 -7.47 -9.73
C MET A 1 11.07 -6.58 -10.20
N SER A 2 11.20 -6.35 -11.51
CA SER A 2 12.42 -5.81 -12.13
C SER A 2 12.60 -4.30 -11.89
N GLN A 3 13.84 -3.89 -11.69
CA GLN A 3 14.20 -2.46 -11.64
C GLN A 3 14.02 -1.85 -13.04
N ILE A 4 13.20 -0.81 -13.15
CA ILE A 4 12.89 -0.15 -14.43
C ILE A 4 14.10 0.65 -14.94
N THR A 5 15.00 1.08 -14.04
CA THR A 5 16.17 1.90 -14.40
C THR A 5 17.32 1.75 -13.39
N SER A 6 18.56 1.94 -13.87
CA SER A 6 19.77 1.97 -13.03
C SER A 6 19.70 3.08 -11.96
N ARG A 7 20.07 2.75 -10.70
CA ARG A 7 20.05 3.67 -9.54
C ARG A 7 20.68 5.04 -9.82
N ARG A 8 21.76 5.10 -10.63
CA ARG A 8 22.42 6.36 -11.01
C ARG A 8 21.49 7.28 -11.81
N ARG A 9 20.82 6.76 -12.84
CA ARG A 9 19.88 7.54 -13.67
C ARG A 9 18.67 7.98 -12.86
N ALA A 10 18.13 7.10 -12.01
CA ALA A 10 17.02 7.46 -11.13
C ALA A 10 17.40 8.63 -10.21
N SER A 11 18.60 8.62 -9.62
CA SER A 11 19.08 9.72 -8.79
C SER A 11 19.22 11.03 -9.58
N SER A 12 19.81 10.99 -10.78
CA SER A 12 19.96 12.19 -11.61
C SER A 12 18.60 12.79 -12.01
N ILE A 13 17.63 11.94 -12.37
CA ILE A 13 16.26 12.39 -12.71
C ILE A 13 15.60 13.02 -11.48
N CYS A 14 15.73 12.40 -10.29
CA CYS A 14 15.16 12.96 -9.06
C CYS A 14 15.77 14.31 -8.71
N THR A 15 17.10 14.47 -8.85
CA THR A 15 17.76 15.76 -8.60
C THR A 15 17.30 16.82 -9.60
N ALA A 16 17.21 16.48 -10.88
CA ALA A 16 16.70 17.41 -11.91
C ALA A 16 15.25 17.83 -11.61
N LEU A 17 14.39 16.88 -11.25
CA LEU A 17 12.99 17.13 -10.89
C LEU A 17 12.87 18.01 -9.64
N PHE A 18 13.72 17.77 -8.63
CA PHE A 18 13.80 18.57 -7.41
C PHE A 18 14.17 20.02 -7.71
N LEU A 19 15.17 20.25 -8.56
CA LEU A 19 15.60 21.59 -8.97
C LEU A 19 14.51 22.34 -9.75
N VAL A 20 13.81 21.65 -10.65
CA VAL A 20 12.66 22.22 -11.36
C VAL A 20 11.54 22.58 -10.37
N GLY A 21 11.25 21.68 -9.42
CA GLY A 21 10.30 21.92 -8.35
C GLY A 21 10.68 23.17 -7.55
N LEU A 22 11.94 23.29 -7.13
CA LEU A 22 12.46 24.46 -6.41
C LEU A 22 12.26 25.77 -7.18
N ALA A 23 12.52 25.78 -8.49
CA ALA A 23 12.29 26.95 -9.33
C ALA A 23 10.79 27.34 -9.36
N ILE A 24 9.88 26.37 -9.42
CA ILE A 24 8.43 26.62 -9.37
C ILE A 24 8.04 27.20 -8.00
N VAL A 25 8.60 26.66 -6.91
CA VAL A 25 8.34 27.15 -5.54
C VAL A 25 8.74 28.61 -5.41
N THR A 26 9.96 28.97 -5.84
CA THR A 26 10.45 30.34 -5.72
C THR A 26 9.62 31.33 -6.53
N MET A 27 9.09 30.91 -7.69
CA MET A 27 8.19 31.74 -8.49
C MET A 27 6.78 31.86 -7.89
N SER A 28 6.23 30.77 -7.34
CA SER A 28 4.87 30.73 -6.81
C SER A 28 4.71 31.48 -5.48
N GLY A 29 5.81 31.78 -4.78
CA GLY A 29 5.78 32.40 -3.45
C GLY A 29 5.24 31.48 -2.34
N MET A 30 4.77 30.28 -2.68
CA MET A 30 4.21 29.30 -1.76
C MET A 30 5.31 28.45 -1.13
N TRP A 31 6.11 29.06 -0.25
CA TRP A 31 7.29 28.43 0.36
C TRP A 31 7.00 27.11 1.05
N TRP A 32 6.02 27.07 1.96
CA TRP A 32 5.75 25.88 2.78
C TRP A 32 5.16 24.70 1.98
N PRO A 33 3.99 24.83 1.35
CA PRO A 33 3.39 23.72 0.61
C PRO A 33 4.18 23.39 -0.67
N GLY A 34 4.84 24.39 -1.27
CA GLY A 34 5.69 24.20 -2.44
C GLY A 34 6.93 23.35 -2.16
N ILE A 35 7.69 23.63 -1.09
CA ILE A 35 8.89 22.84 -0.75
C ILE A 35 8.52 21.39 -0.43
N MET A 36 7.40 21.19 0.27
CA MET A 36 6.84 19.86 0.56
C MET A 36 6.66 19.03 -0.71
N LEU A 37 6.02 19.60 -1.75
CA LEU A 37 5.87 18.91 -3.04
C LEU A 37 7.18 18.77 -3.80
N ALA A 38 8.02 19.81 -3.78
CA ALA A 38 9.31 19.77 -4.47
C ALA A 38 10.19 18.62 -3.97
N ILE A 39 10.11 18.26 -2.68
CA ILE A 39 10.80 17.11 -2.08
C ILE A 39 10.01 15.81 -2.28
N GLY A 40 8.70 15.86 -2.06
CA GLY A 40 7.83 14.68 -2.06
C GLY A 40 7.71 13.99 -3.42
N ILE A 41 7.60 14.77 -4.51
CA ILE A 41 7.45 14.24 -5.87
C ILE A 41 8.72 13.45 -6.31
N PRO A 42 9.95 13.99 -6.23
CA PRO A 42 11.14 13.22 -6.57
C PRO A 42 11.36 12.02 -5.65
N LEU A 43 10.99 12.12 -4.37
CA LEU A 43 11.09 10.98 -3.45
C LEU A 43 10.16 9.84 -3.87
N SER A 44 8.90 10.16 -4.21
CA SER A 44 7.90 9.20 -4.68
C SER A 44 8.31 8.60 -6.04
N LEU A 45 8.81 9.44 -6.95
CA LEU A 45 9.31 9.01 -8.25
C LEU A 45 10.51 8.06 -8.11
N ARG A 46 11.41 8.30 -7.16
CA ARG A 46 12.51 7.38 -6.85
C ARG A 46 12.00 6.01 -6.41
N GLN A 47 10.98 5.99 -5.54
CA GLN A 47 10.37 4.75 -5.06
C GLN A 47 9.65 3.99 -6.18
N PHE A 48 8.98 4.73 -7.09
CA PHE A 48 8.40 4.18 -8.32
C PHE A 48 9.46 3.50 -9.20
N LEU A 49 10.56 4.20 -9.48
CA LEU A 49 11.66 3.68 -10.31
C LEU A 49 12.35 2.45 -9.70
N LEU A 50 12.26 2.29 -8.38
CA LEU A 50 12.80 1.15 -7.62
C LEU A 50 11.82 -0.05 -7.55
N GLY A 51 10.61 0.07 -8.09
CA GLY A 51 9.60 -1.01 -8.12
C GLY A 51 8.83 -1.20 -6.81
N ARG A 52 8.93 -0.27 -5.85
CA ARG A 52 8.17 -0.30 -4.58
C ARG A 52 6.86 0.48 -4.74
N HIS A 53 5.92 -0.08 -5.51
CA HIS A 53 4.66 0.60 -5.84
C HIS A 53 3.81 0.94 -4.61
N PHE A 54 3.76 0.08 -3.60
CA PHE A 54 3.01 0.34 -2.38
C PHE A 54 3.56 1.55 -1.61
N ASP A 55 4.87 1.59 -1.38
CA ASP A 55 5.51 2.74 -0.71
C ASP A 55 5.37 4.04 -1.50
N MET A 56 5.37 3.95 -2.84
CA MET A 56 5.09 5.10 -3.70
C MET A 56 3.68 5.64 -3.46
N TYR A 57 2.65 4.79 -3.45
CA TYR A 57 1.27 5.25 -3.21
C TYR A 57 1.12 5.86 -1.82
N VAL A 58 1.72 5.25 -0.80
CA VAL A 58 1.69 5.78 0.58
C VAL A 58 2.39 7.14 0.65
N SER A 59 3.61 7.25 0.12
CA SER A 59 4.36 8.51 0.15
C SER A 59 3.67 9.60 -0.66
N LEU A 60 3.17 9.29 -1.85
CA LEU A 60 2.41 10.22 -2.67
C LEU A 60 1.14 10.69 -1.95
N PHE A 61 0.41 9.78 -1.32
CA PHE A 61 -0.81 10.11 -0.56
C PHE A 61 -0.50 11.01 0.64
N VAL A 62 0.58 10.74 1.37
CA VAL A 62 1.01 11.57 2.51
C VAL A 62 1.41 12.96 2.03
N PHE A 63 2.30 13.07 1.04
CA PHE A 63 2.77 14.38 0.55
C PHE A 63 1.64 15.19 -0.10
N CYS A 64 0.78 14.54 -0.89
CA CYS A 64 -0.36 15.21 -1.52
C CYS A 64 -1.43 15.58 -0.48
N GLY A 65 -1.71 14.68 0.46
CA GLY A 65 -2.64 14.94 1.56
C GLY A 65 -2.20 16.14 2.38
N VAL A 66 -0.95 16.16 2.84
CA VAL A 66 -0.38 17.30 3.60
C VAL A 66 -0.35 18.59 2.76
N PHE A 67 -0.05 18.50 1.46
CA PHE A 67 -0.13 19.67 0.59
C PHE A 67 -1.54 20.24 0.53
N LEU A 68 -2.55 19.39 0.33
CA LEU A 68 -3.95 19.80 0.28
C LEU A 68 -4.43 20.39 1.60
N THR A 69 -4.04 19.82 2.75
CA THR A 69 -4.44 20.38 4.05
C THR A 69 -3.90 21.78 4.27
N VAL A 70 -2.63 22.01 3.90
CA VAL A 70 -1.99 23.34 4.02
C VAL A 70 -2.53 24.32 2.98
N GLN A 71 -2.77 23.89 1.75
CA GLN A 71 -3.19 24.77 0.65
C GLN A 71 -4.64 25.24 0.78
N PHE A 72 -5.52 24.39 1.32
CA PHE A 72 -6.95 24.69 1.47
C PHE A 72 -7.33 25.14 2.89
N ASP A 73 -6.35 25.35 3.78
CA ASP A 73 -6.56 25.68 5.20
C ASP A 73 -7.64 24.79 5.83
N ILE A 74 -7.53 23.48 5.59
CA ILE A 74 -8.58 22.55 5.99
C ILE A 74 -8.59 22.45 7.51
N SER A 75 -9.70 22.87 8.11
CA SER A 75 -9.91 22.72 9.55
C SER A 75 -9.76 21.27 9.98
N TRP A 76 -9.06 21.06 11.10
CA TRP A 76 -8.91 19.75 11.74
C TRP A 76 -10.25 19.05 12.01
N GLN A 77 -11.33 19.82 12.17
CA GLN A 77 -12.69 19.30 12.35
C GLN A 77 -13.21 18.56 11.11
N ILE A 78 -12.73 18.89 9.91
CA ILE A 78 -13.11 18.25 8.65
C ILE A 78 -12.11 17.14 8.30
N LEU A 79 -10.82 17.36 8.60
CA LEU A 79 -9.77 16.39 8.33
C LEU A 79 -9.96 15.08 9.09
N LEU A 80 -10.24 15.17 10.40
CA LEU A 80 -10.36 14.00 11.29
C LEU A 80 -11.47 13.04 10.83
N PRO A 81 -12.70 13.50 10.56
CA PRO A 81 -13.76 12.65 10.02
C PRO A 81 -13.37 11.95 8.72
N ILE A 82 -12.77 12.69 7.77
CA ILE A 82 -12.33 12.12 6.49
C ILE A 82 -11.29 11.02 6.72
N LEU A 83 -10.33 11.27 7.61
CA LEU A 83 -9.27 10.31 7.93
C LEU A 83 -9.84 9.05 8.59
N PHE A 84 -10.82 9.19 9.49
CA PHE A 84 -11.50 8.06 10.12
C PHE A 84 -12.32 7.25 9.12
N VAL A 85 -13.06 7.90 8.22
CA VAL A 85 -13.82 7.22 7.17
C VAL A 85 -12.87 6.46 6.24
N LEU A 86 -11.78 7.09 5.78
CA LEU A 86 -10.77 6.43 4.95
C LEU A 86 -10.10 5.27 5.69
N GLY A 87 -9.78 5.44 6.97
CA GLY A 87 -9.21 4.39 7.81
C GLY A 87 -10.15 3.20 7.97
N ALA A 88 -11.43 3.44 8.23
CA ALA A 88 -12.46 2.40 8.34
C ALA A 88 -12.64 1.66 7.01
N VAL A 89 -12.71 2.38 5.89
CA VAL A 89 -12.78 1.78 4.54
C VAL A 89 -11.52 0.96 4.25
N TYR A 90 -10.34 1.45 4.61
CA TYR A 90 -9.08 0.73 4.43
C TYR A 90 -9.04 -0.58 5.23
N ILE A 91 -9.42 -0.55 6.51
CA ILE A 91 -9.50 -1.76 7.34
C ILE A 91 -10.47 -2.77 6.73
N LEU A 92 -11.64 -2.30 6.31
CA LEU A 92 -12.67 -3.13 5.71
C LEU A 92 -12.14 -3.77 4.41
N LEU A 93 -11.55 -2.99 3.50
CA LEU A 93 -10.96 -3.51 2.26
C LEU A 93 -9.82 -4.50 2.53
N ARG A 94 -8.98 -4.24 3.54
CA ARG A 94 -7.92 -5.17 3.95
C ARG A 94 -8.51 -6.50 4.42
N GLU A 95 -9.52 -6.45 5.29
CA GLU A 95 -10.22 -7.64 5.76
C GLU A 95 -10.77 -8.49 4.60
N PHE A 96 -11.37 -7.83 3.61
CA PHE A 96 -11.88 -8.49 2.39
C PHE A 96 -10.77 -9.08 1.49
N GLN A 97 -9.55 -8.52 1.52
CA GLN A 97 -8.40 -9.07 0.78
C GLN A 97 -7.75 -10.24 1.52
N GLU A 98 -7.59 -10.13 2.84
CA GLU A 98 -6.97 -11.15 3.71
C GLU A 98 -7.86 -12.40 3.79
N SER A 99 -9.20 -12.24 3.71
CA SER A 99 -10.15 -13.36 3.59
C SER A 99 -10.04 -14.19 2.29
N ARG A 100 -9.22 -13.77 1.31
CA ARG A 100 -8.95 -14.55 0.09
C ARG A 100 -7.64 -15.36 0.14
N GLU A 101 -6.80 -15.17 1.16
CA GLU A 101 -5.49 -15.83 1.24
C GLU A 101 -5.44 -17.12 2.07
N HIS A 102 -6.51 -17.52 2.77
CA HIS A 102 -6.57 -18.83 3.46
C HIS A 102 -7.72 -19.72 2.96
N PRO A 103 -7.54 -20.45 1.83
CA PRO A 103 -8.29 -21.67 1.56
C PRO A 103 -7.72 -22.90 2.28
N GLU A 104 -6.52 -22.81 2.88
CA GLU A 104 -5.81 -23.98 3.42
C GLU A 104 -6.49 -24.59 4.66
N ASP A 105 -7.18 -23.80 5.48
CA ASP A 105 -7.80 -24.30 6.71
C ASP A 105 -9.09 -25.11 6.45
N ILE A 106 -9.73 -24.91 5.28
CA ILE A 106 -10.97 -25.62 4.90
C ILE A 106 -10.63 -26.96 4.21
N GLU A 107 -9.55 -27.01 3.42
CA GLU A 107 -9.11 -28.26 2.76
C GLU A 107 -8.55 -29.29 3.77
N GLU A 108 -7.83 -28.86 4.81
CA GLU A 108 -7.26 -29.78 5.80
C GLU A 108 -8.34 -30.47 6.66
N GLU A 109 -9.45 -29.79 6.95
CA GLU A 109 -10.56 -30.37 7.74
C GLU A 109 -11.32 -31.44 6.94
N ASP A 110 -11.59 -31.19 5.65
CA ASP A 110 -12.24 -32.17 4.74
C ASP A 110 -11.36 -33.40 4.48
N ILE A 111 -10.05 -33.22 4.26
CA ILE A 111 -9.11 -34.32 4.03
C ILE A 111 -8.98 -35.22 5.27
N ASN A 112 -8.91 -34.63 6.47
CA ASN A 112 -8.84 -35.41 7.71
C ASN A 112 -10.13 -36.20 7.95
N HIS A 113 -11.29 -35.62 7.66
CA HIS A 113 -12.58 -36.31 7.78
C HIS A 113 -12.68 -37.51 6.82
N GLU A 114 -12.22 -37.36 5.58
CA GLU A 114 -12.22 -38.44 4.58
C GLU A 114 -11.25 -39.57 4.97
N ILE A 115 -10.07 -39.24 5.51
CA ILE A 115 -9.09 -40.23 6.01
C ILE A 115 -9.66 -41.00 7.21
N GLU A 116 -10.35 -40.33 8.13
CA GLU A 116 -10.95 -40.95 9.30
C GLU A 116 -12.07 -41.92 8.93
N GLU A 117 -12.98 -41.53 8.02
CA GLU A 117 -14.02 -42.42 7.50
C GLU A 117 -13.42 -43.65 6.80
N THR A 118 -12.37 -43.47 6.00
CA THR A 118 -11.70 -44.57 5.30
C THR A 118 -11.01 -45.54 6.28
N LEU A 119 -10.47 -45.02 7.39
CA LEU A 119 -9.85 -45.83 8.45
C LEU A 119 -10.90 -46.59 9.27
N GLU A 120 -12.03 -45.97 9.58
CA GLU A 120 -13.17 -46.60 10.24
C GLU A 120 -13.73 -47.76 9.40
N GLU A 121 -13.94 -47.53 8.10
CA GLU A 121 -14.46 -48.55 7.19
C GLU A 121 -13.52 -49.75 7.06
N LYS A 122 -12.20 -49.50 6.98
CA LYS A 122 -11.18 -50.55 6.97
C LYS A 122 -11.13 -51.34 8.28
N LYS A 123 -11.30 -50.68 9.44
CA LYS A 123 -11.37 -51.35 10.75
C LYS A 123 -12.64 -52.21 10.87
N ALA A 124 -13.79 -51.73 10.40
CA ALA A 124 -15.05 -52.47 10.41
C ALA A 124 -14.96 -53.76 9.56
N LYS A 125 -14.40 -53.67 8.34
CA LYS A 125 -14.19 -54.84 7.46
C LYS A 125 -13.23 -55.88 8.04
N ARG A 126 -12.25 -55.47 8.86
CA ARG A 126 -11.32 -56.38 9.54
C ARG A 126 -11.92 -57.08 10.76
N ARG A 127 -12.99 -56.56 11.36
CA ARG A 127 -13.67 -57.17 12.53
C ARG A 127 -14.74 -58.21 12.15
N GLN A 128 -15.18 -58.22 10.89
CA GLN A 128 -16.19 -59.17 10.37
C GLN A 128 -15.58 -60.42 9.71
N LYS A 129 -14.25 -60.53 9.68
CA LYS A 129 -13.51 -61.67 9.12
C LYS A 129 -12.77 -62.40 10.23
#